data_AF-A0A0P7CBX8-F1
#
_entry.id   AF-A0A0P7CBX8-F1
#
_cell.length_a   1.000
_cell.length_b   1.000
_cell.length_c   1.000
_cell.angle_alpha   90.00
_cell.angle_beta   90.00
_cell.angle_gamma   90.00
#
_symmetry.space_group_name_H-M   'P 1'
#
loop_
_entity.id
_entity.type
_entity.pdbx_description
1 polymer ?
#
loop_
_entity_poly.entity_id
_entity_poly.type
_entity_poly.pdbx_seq_one_letter_code
_entity_poly.pdbx_strand_id
1 'polypeptide(L)' 'MIVYVAPGETRSVVLPYSEVCMYLQVAGRRMRCEIQAPDGRSPAVQLLDDDGRPFSFPITLGEAGFHRDGQGRIYTES' A
#
# COMPACT_ATOMS: atom_id res chain seq x y z
N MET A 1 14.27 -5.93 2.40
CA MET A 1 14.67 -5.09 3.56
C MET A 1 13.41 -4.48 4.17
N ILE A 2 13.25 -4.48 5.51
CA ILE A 2 12.06 -3.88 6.14
C ILE A 2 12.18 -2.35 6.11
N VAL A 3 11.13 -1.68 5.64
CA VAL A 3 11.02 -0.23 5.61
C VAL A 3 9.75 0.19 6.33
N TYR A 4 9.88 1.06 7.33
CA TYR A 4 8.75 1.67 8.01
C TYR A 4 8.24 2.88 7.20
N VAL A 5 6.93 3.05 7.15
CA VAL A 5 6.25 4.12 6.41
C VAL A 5 5.21 4.82 7.30
N ALA A 6 5.13 6.13 7.17
CA ALA A 6 4.16 6.94 7.91
C ALA A 6 2.84 7.11 7.11
N PRO A 7 1.71 7.37 7.78
CA PRO A 7 0.52 7.89 7.10
C PRO A 7 0.82 9.17 6.29
N GLY A 8 0.25 9.26 5.09
CA GLY A 8 0.51 10.32 4.11
C GLY A 8 1.79 10.13 3.31
N GLU A 9 2.65 9.17 3.66
CA GLU A 9 3.85 8.87 2.90
C GLU A 9 3.51 8.09 1.63
N THR A 10 4.15 8.45 0.51
CA THR A 10 4.11 7.69 -0.73
C THR A 10 5.37 6.85 -0.89
N ARG A 11 5.21 5.56 -1.21
CA ARG A 11 6.31 4.64 -1.44
C ARG A 11 6.12 3.85 -2.73
N SER A 12 7.20 3.67 -3.48
CA SER A 12 7.23 2.75 -4.62
C SER A 12 7.55 1.33 -4.14
N VAL A 13 6.61 0.40 -4.31
CA VAL A 13 6.77 -1.01 -3.91
C VAL A 13 6.40 -1.94 -5.07
N VAL A 14 6.93 -3.16 -5.05
CA VAL A 14 6.47 -4.23 -5.95
C VAL A 14 5.24 -4.86 -5.32
N LEU A 15 4.10 -4.79 -6.00
CA LEU A 15 2.84 -5.27 -5.45
C LEU A 15 2.82 -6.81 -5.35
N PRO A 16 2.27 -7.36 -4.26
CA PRO A 16 2.24 -8.81 -4.05
C PRO A 16 1.22 -9.48 -4.99
N TYR A 17 1.28 -10.81 -5.05
CA TYR A 17 0.27 -11.63 -5.73
C TYR A 17 -0.96 -11.87 -4.83
N SER A 18 -1.52 -10.80 -4.25
CA SER A 18 -2.81 -10.86 -3.56
C SER A 18 -3.95 -10.95 -4.57
N GLU A 19 -5.10 -11.49 -4.17
CA GLU A 19 -6.29 -11.61 -5.04
C GLU A 19 -6.69 -10.25 -5.63
N VAL A 20 -6.62 -9.19 -4.83
CA VAL A 20 -6.92 -7.82 -5.27
C VAL A 20 -5.89 -7.30 -6.28
N CYS A 21 -4.59 -7.50 -6.04
CA CYS A 21 -3.56 -7.07 -6.99
C CYS A 21 -3.62 -7.87 -8.31
N MET A 22 -3.98 -9.15 -8.26
CA MET A 22 -4.22 -9.96 -9.44
C MET A 22 -5.48 -9.50 -10.19
N TYR A 23 -6.58 -9.24 -9.48
CA TYR A 23 -7.81 -8.72 -10.07
C TYR A 23 -7.58 -7.38 -10.79
N LEU A 24 -6.82 -6.48 -10.18
CA LEU A 24 -6.44 -5.19 -10.73
C LEU A 24 -5.36 -5.26 -11.83
N GLN A 25 -4.81 -6.45 -12.12
CA GLN A 25 -3.72 -6.66 -13.10
C GLN A 25 -2.45 -5.85 -12.79
N VAL A 26 -2.13 -5.76 -11.49
CA VAL A 26 -0.97 -5.02 -10.95
C VAL A 26 -0.02 -5.88 -10.11
N ALA A 27 -0.35 -7.15 -9.86
CA ALA A 27 0.54 -8.07 -9.17
C ALA A 27 1.93 -8.17 -9.85
N GLY A 28 3.00 -8.09 -9.05
CA GLY A 28 4.38 -8.08 -9.53
C GLY A 28 4.83 -6.76 -10.18
N ARG A 29 3.94 -5.77 -10.36
CA ARG A 29 4.29 -4.45 -10.90
C ARG A 29 4.77 -3.54 -9.78
N ARG A 30 5.75 -2.70 -10.10
CA ARG A 30 6.18 -1.62 -9.20
C ARG A 30 5.24 -0.43 -9.34
N MET A 31 4.60 -0.02 -8.26
CA MET A 31 3.67 1.11 -8.24
C MET A 31 3.91 2.02 -7.03
N ARG A 32 3.55 3.30 -7.18
CA ARG A 32 3.50 4.23 -6.05
C ARG A 32 2.25 3.95 -5.23
N CYS A 33 2.42 3.93 -3.92
CA CYS A 33 1.40 3.60 -2.95
C CYS A 33 1.41 4.67 -1.85
N GLU A 34 0.27 5.27 -1.55
CA GLU A 34 0.11 6.22 -0.45
C GLU A 34 -0.60 5.53 0.73
N ILE A 35 -0.05 5.69 1.94
CA ILE A 35 -0.68 5.18 3.15
C ILE A 35 -1.73 6.18 3.64
N GLN A 36 -3.00 5.81 3.51
CA GLN A 36 -4.11 6.60 4.03
C GLN A 36 -4.49 6.10 5.42
N ALA A 37 -4.39 6.95 6.44
CA ALA A 37 -4.87 6.65 7.79
C ALA A 37 -5.80 7.78 8.30
N PRO A 38 -7.04 7.85 7.81
CA PRO A 38 -7.99 8.84 8.30
C PRO A 38 -8.38 8.54 9.76
N ASP A 39 -8.61 9.60 10.54
CA ASP A 39 -8.93 9.52 11.96
C ASP A 39 -10.09 8.55 12.23
N GLY A 40 -9.89 7.65 13.20
CA GLY A 40 -10.90 6.68 13.64
C GLY A 40 -11.17 5.53 12.66
N ARG A 41 -10.37 5.38 11.59
CA ARG A 41 -10.51 4.26 10.63
C ARG A 41 -9.24 3.43 10.53
N SER A 42 -9.39 2.18 10.11
CA SER A 42 -8.26 1.33 9.73
C SER A 42 -7.55 1.95 8.51
N PRO A 43 -6.21 1.91 8.48
CA PRO A 43 -5.45 2.44 7.37
C PRO A 43 -5.66 1.59 6.12
N ALA A 44 -5.56 2.27 4.98
CA ALA A 44 -5.64 1.70 3.66
C ALA A 44 -4.46 2.19 2.82
N VAL A 45 -4.28 1.57 1.66
CA VAL A 45 -3.26 1.91 0.69
C VAL A 45 -3.94 2.36 -0.58
N GLN A 46 -3.68 3.59 -0.98
CA GLN A 46 -4.09 4.11 -2.27
C GLN A 46 -3.01 3.82 -3.29
N LEU A 47 -3.32 3.00 -4.29
CA LEU A 47 -2.45 2.80 -5.45
C LEU A 47 -2.52 4.05 -6.33
N LEU A 48 -1.37 4.53 -6.79
CA LEU A 48 -1.24 5.70 -7.64
C LEU A 48 -0.71 5.32 -9.02
N ASP A 49 -1.21 5.98 -10.06
CA ASP A 49 -0.67 5.89 -11.41
C ASP A 49 0.62 6.70 -11.58
N ASP A 50 1.13 6.78 -12.82
CA ASP A 50 2.36 7.51 -13.16
C ASP A 50 2.22 9.04 -13.02
N ASP A 51 1.00 9.57 -13.09
CA ASP A 51 0.68 10.99 -12.87
C ASP A 51 0.45 11.30 -11.37
N GLY A 52 0.39 10.28 -10.52
CA GLY A 52 0.18 10.41 -9.09
C GLY A 52 -1.30 10.48 -8.70
N ARG A 53 -2.19 10.12 -9.62
CA ARG A 53 -3.64 10.07 -9.40
C ARG A 53 -4.03 8.70 -8.83
N PRO A 54 -5.13 8.61 -8.06
CA PRO A 54 -5.70 7.34 -7.65
C PRO A 54 -5.93 6.40 -8.83
N PHE A 55 -5.24 5.25 -8.84
CA PHE A 55 -5.40 4.21 -9.86
C PHE A 55 -6.67 3.36 -9.62
N SER A 56 -7.00 3.12 -8.35
CA SER A 56 -8.12 2.30 -7.90
C SER A 56 -8.77 2.91 -6.66
N PHE A 57 -9.81 2.28 -6.12
CA PHE A 57 -10.17 2.50 -4.71
C PHE A 57 -9.04 2.04 -3.77
N PRO A 58 -8.91 2.62 -2.58
CA PRO A 58 -7.94 2.17 -1.58
C PRO A 58 -8.15 0.70 -1.24
N ILE A 59 -7.05 -0.03 -1.11
CA ILE A 59 -7.03 -1.45 -0.71
C ILE A 59 -6.45 -1.57 0.70
N THR A 60 -6.64 -2.70 1.35
CA THR A 60 -6.10 -2.92 2.70
C THR A 60 -4.57 -2.95 2.69
N LEU A 61 -3.95 -2.70 3.85
CA LEU A 61 -2.49 -2.86 4.02
C LEU A 61 -2.02 -4.24 3.53
N GLY A 62 -2.69 -5.32 3.98
CA GLY A 62 -2.29 -6.68 3.65
C GLY A 62 -2.38 -7.01 2.16
N GLU A 63 -3.41 -6.53 1.47
CA GLU A 63 -3.56 -6.70 0.02
C GLU A 63 -2.44 -6.00 -0.76
N ALA A 64 -1.93 -4.89 -0.24
CA ALA A 64 -0.86 -4.10 -0.84
C ALA A 64 0.56 -4.53 -0.41
N GLY A 65 0.70 -5.50 0.49
CA GLY A 65 2.01 -5.94 1.01
C GLY A 65 2.59 -5.03 2.11
N PHE A 66 1.71 -4.34 2.83
CA PHE A 66 2.05 -3.58 4.03
C PHE A 66 1.51 -4.29 5.28
N HIS A 67 2.22 -4.12 6.37
CA HIS A 67 1.96 -4.81 7.63
C HIS A 67 2.06 -3.84 8.80
N ARG A 68 1.47 -4.22 9.93
CA ARG A 68 1.61 -3.50 11.21
C ARG A 68 2.45 -4.33 12.16
N ASP A 69 3.38 -3.69 12.86
CA ASP A 69 4.09 -4.33 13.96
C ASP A 69 3.26 -4.30 15.26
N GLY A 70 3.80 -4.87 16.35
CA GLY A 70 3.14 -4.89 17.65
C GLY A 70 2.95 -3.50 18.30
N GLN A 71 3.56 -2.45 17.75
CA GLN A 71 3.38 -1.05 18.17
C GLN A 71 2.45 -0.28 17.23
N GLY A 72 1.87 -0.94 16.22
CA GLY A 72 0.97 -0.33 15.24
C GLY A 72 1.68 0.44 14.12
N ARG A 73 3.01 0.39 14.04
CA ARG A 73 3.78 1.04 12.98
C ARG A 73 3.66 0.26 11.68
N ILE A 74 3.47 0.97 10.58
CA ILE A 74 3.28 0.36 9.26
C ILE A 74 4.65 0.13 8.63
N TYR A 75 4.84 -1.05 8.05
CA TYR A 75 6.06 -1.42 7.33
C TYR A 75 5.75 -2.26 6.09
N THR A 76 6.73 -2.35 5.19
CA THR A 76 6.71 -3.23 4.01
C THR A 76 8.08 -3.85 3.79
N GLU A 77 8.11 -4.95 3.04
CA GLU A 77 9.34 -5.60 2.61
C GLU A 77 9.72 -5.10 1.21
N SER A 78 10.84 -4.38 1.12
CA SER A 78 11.39 -3.88 -0.14
C SER A 78 12.38 -4.83 -0.78
#